data_AF-A0A929ZDM9-F1
#
_entry.id   AF-A0A929ZDM9-F1
#
_cell.length_a   1.000
_cell.length_b   1.000
_cell.length_c   1.000
_cell.angle_alpha   90.00
_cell.angle_beta   90.00
_cell.angle_gamma   90.00
#
_symmetry.space_group_name_H-M   'P 1'
#
loop_
_entity.id
_entity.type
_entity.pdbx_description
1 polymer ?
#
loop_
_entity_poly.entity_id
_entity_poly.type
_entity_poly.pdbx_seq_one_letter_code
_entity_poly.pdbx_strand_id
1 'polypeptide(L)'
;MSNPFMKGNTPSSIDVNKNLPLCKELAWDFQRDTYQYDRNGNHKYVTGNDAIKVWVWKTLRVERYRYRAYYDDYGIEFEQFVGKKPNDTPSQYDLFEYVKDALLVNPYIINVDAVNVIQEHKIITLQIELQTIYGPNTIGVEV
;
A
#
# COMPACT_ATOMS: atom_id res chain seq x y z
N MET A 1 6.03 -5.13 -11.83
CA MET A 1 5.03 -6.03 -11.24
C MET A 1 3.64 -5.61 -11.68
N SER A 2 2.74 -6.56 -11.92
CA SER A 2 1.37 -6.31 -12.41
C SER A 2 0.43 -5.93 -11.27
N ASN A 3 -0.43 -4.94 -11.47
CA ASN A 3 -1.48 -4.58 -10.50
C ASN A 3 -2.53 -5.72 -10.42
N PRO A 4 -2.73 -6.38 -9.27
CA PRO A 4 -3.64 -7.53 -9.14
C PRO A 4 -5.13 -7.15 -9.27
N PHE A 5 -5.49 -5.87 -9.19
CA PHE A 5 -6.86 -5.38 -9.32
C PHE A 5 -7.22 -4.87 -10.73
N MET A 6 -6.28 -4.91 -11.67
CA MET A 6 -6.47 -4.45 -13.05
C MET A 6 -6.33 -5.62 -14.03
N LYS A 7 -7.42 -5.99 -14.72
CA LYS A 7 -7.34 -6.92 -15.87
C LYS A 7 -6.86 -6.17 -17.12
N GLY A 8 -5.76 -6.62 -17.73
CA GLY A 8 -5.57 -6.46 -19.18
C GLY A 8 -4.57 -5.42 -19.70
N ASN A 9 -3.52 -5.01 -18.97
CA ASN A 9 -2.33 -4.46 -19.62
C ASN A 9 -1.11 -4.54 -18.68
N THR A 10 -0.16 -5.43 -18.97
CA THR A 10 1.15 -5.40 -18.31
C THR A 10 2.24 -5.60 -19.36
N PRO A 11 3.15 -4.64 -19.55
CA PRO A 11 4.36 -4.90 -20.30
C PRO A 11 5.31 -5.75 -19.46
N SER A 12 5.75 -6.86 -20.05
CA SER A 12 6.75 -7.78 -19.54
C SER A 12 8.15 -7.37 -19.99
N SER A 13 8.91 -6.65 -19.14
CA SER A 13 10.39 -6.63 -19.08
C SER A 13 10.89 -5.47 -18.21
N ILE A 14 11.95 -5.71 -17.44
CA ILE A 14 12.65 -4.77 -16.55
C ILE A 14 13.60 -3.88 -17.37
N ASP A 15 13.59 -2.54 -17.17
CA ASP A 15 14.74 -1.68 -17.46
C ASP A 15 14.68 -0.29 -16.79
N VAL A 16 15.87 0.28 -16.49
CA VAL A 16 16.18 1.39 -15.56
C VAL A 16 15.95 2.80 -16.16
N ASN A 17 14.98 2.94 -17.06
CA ASN A 17 14.48 4.24 -17.55
C ASN A 17 12.96 4.15 -17.58
N LYS A 18 12.31 4.45 -16.45
CA LYS A 18 10.90 4.13 -16.19
C LYS A 18 9.96 4.85 -17.16
N ASN A 19 9.73 4.27 -18.34
CA ASN A 19 8.55 4.48 -19.17
C ASN A 19 7.37 3.69 -18.54
N LEU A 20 7.15 3.90 -17.24
CA LEU A 20 6.07 3.28 -16.52
C LEU A 20 4.75 3.87 -17.03
N PRO A 21 3.72 3.05 -17.27
CA PRO A 21 2.41 3.59 -17.58
C PRO A 21 1.92 4.46 -16.42
N LEU A 22 0.97 5.36 -16.69
CA LEU A 22 0.36 6.13 -15.61
C LEU A 22 -0.26 5.15 -14.58
N CYS A 23 0.20 5.24 -13.33
CA CYS A 23 -0.36 4.44 -12.24
C CYS A 23 -1.86 4.68 -12.19
N LYS A 24 -2.64 3.60 -12.21
CA LYS A 24 -4.10 3.62 -12.26
C LYS A 24 -4.64 2.59 -11.30
N GLU A 25 -5.66 2.96 -10.54
CA GLU A 25 -6.39 2.11 -9.59
C GLU A 25 -7.89 2.38 -9.68
N LEU A 26 -8.68 1.45 -9.15
CA LEU A 26 -10.11 1.68 -8.93
C LEU A 26 -10.27 2.65 -7.75
N ALA A 27 -11.07 3.69 -7.94
CA ALA A 27 -11.34 4.68 -6.90
C ALA A 27 -11.98 4.00 -5.67
N TRP A 28 -11.41 4.24 -4.50
CA TRP A 28 -11.87 3.71 -3.23
C TRP A 28 -12.42 4.85 -2.36
N ASP A 29 -13.55 4.65 -1.71
CA ASP A 29 -14.04 5.50 -0.63
C ASP A 29 -13.48 4.95 0.68
N PHE A 30 -12.43 5.60 1.21
CA PHE A 30 -11.76 5.19 2.45
C PHE A 30 -12.66 5.32 3.69
N GLN A 31 -13.71 6.14 3.65
CA GLN A 31 -14.64 6.28 4.78
C GLN A 31 -15.71 5.19 4.77
N ARG A 32 -16.22 4.83 3.59
CA ARG A 32 -17.28 3.83 3.42
C ARG A 32 -16.77 2.42 3.14
N ASP A 33 -15.47 2.28 2.95
CA ASP A 33 -14.78 1.04 2.60
C ASP A 33 -15.39 0.34 1.36
N THR A 34 -15.64 1.11 0.30
CA THR A 34 -16.28 0.62 -0.92
C THR A 34 -15.74 1.28 -2.19
N TYR A 35 -15.96 0.64 -3.34
CA TYR A 35 -15.62 1.22 -4.63
C TYR A 35 -16.51 2.44 -4.94
N GLN A 36 -15.92 3.45 -5.58
CA GLN A 36 -16.67 4.57 -6.10
C GLN A 36 -17.13 4.31 -7.53
N TYR A 37 -18.36 4.72 -7.82
CA TYR A 37 -18.99 4.57 -9.12
C TYR A 37 -19.30 5.93 -9.75
N ASP A 38 -19.35 5.98 -11.08
CA ASP A 38 -19.85 7.14 -11.82
C ASP A 38 -21.39 7.19 -11.81
N ARG A 39 -21.98 8.23 -12.41
CA ARG A 39 -23.45 8.37 -12.49
C ARG A 39 -24.11 7.27 -13.32
N ASN A 40 -23.34 6.54 -14.13
CA ASN A 40 -23.80 5.49 -15.01
C ASN A 40 -23.59 4.09 -14.41
N GLY A 41 -23.05 3.99 -13.19
CA GLY A 41 -22.78 2.73 -12.50
C GLY A 41 -21.45 2.07 -12.86
N ASN A 42 -20.57 2.72 -13.65
CA ASN A 42 -19.24 2.19 -13.94
C ASN A 42 -18.26 2.52 -12.80
N HIS A 43 -17.24 1.69 -12.64
CA HIS A 43 -16.16 1.97 -11.70
C HIS A 43 -15.43 3.26 -12.06
N LYS A 44 -15.25 4.12 -11.07
CA LYS A 44 -14.33 5.25 -11.19
C LYS A 44 -12.89 4.78 -11.08
N TYR A 45 -12.01 5.50 -11.76
CA TYR A 45 -10.57 5.27 -11.69
C TYR A 45 -9.88 6.51 -11.13
N VAL A 46 -8.83 6.27 -10.36
CA VAL A 46 -7.87 7.28 -9.91
C VAL A 46 -6.51 7.02 -10.55
N THR A 47 -5.69 8.06 -10.66
CA THR A 47 -4.37 7.98 -11.29
C THR A 47 -3.30 8.68 -10.46
N GLY A 48 -2.03 8.38 -10.72
CA GLY A 48 -0.91 9.04 -10.04
C GLY A 48 -0.90 8.76 -8.54
N ASN A 49 -0.68 9.80 -7.72
CA ASN A 49 -0.61 9.66 -6.25
C ASN A 49 -1.90 9.14 -5.63
N ASP A 50 -3.06 9.45 -6.19
CA ASP A 50 -4.33 8.93 -5.65
C ASP A 50 -4.48 7.43 -5.91
N ALA A 51 -3.94 6.93 -7.03
CA ALA A 51 -3.85 5.49 -7.27
C ALA A 51 -2.88 4.83 -6.28
N ILE A 52 -1.74 5.45 -6.02
CA ILE A 52 -0.77 4.94 -5.04
C ILE A 52 -1.40 4.86 -3.65
N LYS A 53 -2.20 5.86 -3.23
CA LYS A 53 -2.92 5.81 -1.95
C LYS A 53 -3.85 4.61 -1.84
N VAL A 54 -4.63 4.33 -2.90
CA VAL A 54 -5.50 3.16 -2.94
C VAL A 54 -4.68 1.86 -2.86
N TRP A 55 -3.56 1.80 -3.59
CA TRP A 55 -2.68 0.63 -3.56
C TRP A 55 -2.11 0.38 -2.16
N VAL A 56 -1.54 1.41 -1.52
CA VAL A 56 -0.99 1.36 -0.16
C VAL A 56 -2.04 0.85 0.83
N TRP A 57 -3.24 1.43 0.78
CA TRP A 57 -4.36 1.05 1.63
C TRP A 57 -4.73 -0.43 1.52
N LYS A 58 -4.82 -0.94 0.28
CA LYS A 58 -5.13 -2.35 0.05
C LYS A 58 -3.99 -3.27 0.49
N THR A 59 -2.74 -2.91 0.20
CA THR A 59 -1.55 -3.71 0.53
C THR A 59 -1.44 -3.94 2.03
N LEU A 60 -1.66 -2.91 2.84
CA LEU A 60 -1.53 -3.00 4.30
C LEU A 60 -2.69 -3.77 4.98
N ARG A 61 -3.76 -4.09 4.24
CA ARG A 61 -4.92 -4.85 4.74
C ARG A 61 -4.96 -6.30 4.26
N VAL A 62 -3.99 -6.70 3.46
CA VAL A 62 -3.90 -8.05 2.91
C VAL A 62 -2.68 -8.73 3.50
N GLU A 63 -2.92 -9.82 4.25
CA GLU A 63 -1.84 -10.67 4.71
C GLU A 63 -1.21 -11.40 3.50
N ARG A 64 0.12 -11.32 3.39
CA ARG A 64 0.90 -11.97 2.33
C ARG A 64 0.71 -13.49 2.40
N TYR A 65 0.72 -14.16 1.24
CA TYR A 65 0.52 -15.60 1.08
C TYR A 65 -0.86 -16.16 1.50
N ARG A 66 -1.76 -15.33 2.05
CA ARG A 66 -3.07 -15.79 2.53
C ARG A 66 -4.05 -16.11 1.41
N TYR A 67 -4.01 -15.34 0.32
CA TYR A 67 -4.97 -15.48 -0.78
C TYR A 67 -4.28 -15.80 -2.10
N ARG A 68 -4.71 -16.89 -2.75
CA ARG A 68 -4.24 -17.30 -4.08
C ARG A 68 -4.51 -16.31 -5.21
N ALA A 69 -5.39 -15.33 -4.97
CA ALA A 69 -5.71 -14.29 -5.94
C ALA A 69 -4.58 -13.26 -6.10
N TYR A 70 -3.67 -13.18 -5.12
CA TYR A 70 -2.56 -12.24 -5.11
C TYR A 70 -1.25 -12.94 -5.44
N TYR A 71 -0.30 -12.16 -5.96
CA TYR A 71 1.08 -12.60 -6.10
C TYR A 71 1.75 -12.66 -4.73
N ASP A 72 2.80 -13.49 -4.63
CA ASP A 72 3.52 -13.77 -3.40
C ASP A 72 4.21 -12.53 -2.80
N ASP A 73 4.48 -11.51 -3.62
CA ASP A 73 5.07 -10.23 -3.23
C ASP A 73 4.04 -9.19 -2.76
N TYR A 74 2.74 -9.45 -2.93
CA TYR A 74 1.67 -8.52 -2.58
C TYR A 74 1.14 -8.76 -1.16
N GLY A 75 0.99 -7.67 -0.40
CA GLY A 75 0.50 -7.68 0.97
C GLY A 75 1.61 -7.45 1.99
N ILE A 76 1.24 -7.56 3.26
CA ILE A 76 2.10 -7.39 4.43
C ILE A 76 2.04 -8.62 5.34
N GLU A 77 2.98 -8.76 6.26
CA GLU A 77 3.06 -9.88 7.18
C GLU A 77 2.82 -9.41 8.63
N PHE A 78 1.62 -8.89 8.92
CA PHE A 78 1.30 -8.32 10.23
C PHE A 78 0.81 -9.36 11.25
N GLU A 79 0.26 -10.49 10.81
CA GLU A 79 -0.28 -11.52 11.72
C GLU A 79 0.80 -12.11 12.65
N GLN A 80 2.08 -11.98 12.31
CA GLN A 80 3.19 -12.39 13.17
C GLN A 80 3.42 -11.48 14.39
N PHE A 81 2.90 -10.25 14.38
CA PHE A 81 3.00 -9.31 15.51
C PHE A 81 1.84 -9.47 16.48
N VAL A 82 0.65 -9.80 15.97
CA VAL A 82 -0.59 -9.90 16.74
C VAL A 82 -0.47 -10.96 17.85
N GLY A 83 -0.43 -10.50 19.10
CA GLY A 83 -0.39 -11.35 20.29
C GLY A 83 0.94 -12.09 20.53
N LYS A 84 1.97 -11.83 19.72
CA LYS A 84 3.27 -12.51 19.79
C LYS A 84 4.42 -11.60 20.18
N LYS A 85 4.36 -10.30 19.83
CA LYS A 85 5.38 -9.31 20.19
C LYS A 85 4.81 -8.25 21.15
N PRO A 86 5.64 -7.70 22.06
CA PRO A 86 5.23 -6.58 22.90
C PRO A 86 5.06 -5.31 22.04
N ASN A 87 4.19 -4.39 22.47
CA ASN A 87 4.07 -3.08 21.84
C ASN A 87 5.12 -2.11 22.42
N ASP A 88 6.40 -2.44 22.23
CA ASP A 88 7.54 -1.64 22.66
C ASP A 88 8.23 -0.96 21.47
N THR A 89 9.12 -0.01 21.75
CA THR A 89 9.81 0.77 20.71
C THR A 89 10.60 -0.10 19.71
N PRO A 90 11.33 -1.16 20.12
CA PRO A 90 11.95 -2.09 19.17
C PRO A 90 10.94 -2.75 18.22
N SER A 91 9.79 -3.21 18.74
CA SER A 91 8.77 -3.84 17.91
C SER A 91 8.09 -2.85 16.96
N GLN A 92 8.03 -1.56 17.31
CA GLN A 92 7.57 -0.49 16.41
C GLN A 92 8.52 -0.29 15.22
N TYR A 93 9.84 -0.35 15.42
CA TYR A 93 10.82 -0.29 14.33
C TYR A 93 10.72 -1.51 13.42
N ASP A 94 10.61 -2.71 14.00
CA ASP A 94 10.37 -3.93 13.22
C ASP A 94 9.11 -3.76 12.35
N LEU A 95 8.00 -3.33 12.94
CA LEU A 95 6.73 -3.13 12.23
C LEU A 95 6.88 -2.17 11.04
N PHE A 96 7.63 -1.09 11.22
CA PHE A 96 7.93 -0.14 10.15
C PHE A 96 8.75 -0.77 9.02
N GLU A 97 9.76 -1.59 9.32
CA GLU A 97 10.52 -2.28 8.28
C GLU A 97 9.62 -3.22 7.45
N TYR A 98 8.68 -3.93 8.08
CA TYR A 98 7.70 -4.75 7.35
C TYR A 98 6.76 -3.90 6.47
N VAL A 99 6.35 -2.72 6.94
CA VAL A 99 5.58 -1.77 6.12
C VAL A 99 6.39 -1.31 4.92
N LYS A 100 7.64 -0.91 5.15
CA LYS A 100 8.56 -0.45 4.11
C LYS A 100 8.77 -1.53 3.06
N ASP A 101 9.05 -2.76 3.48
CA ASP A 101 9.22 -3.91 2.60
C ASP A 101 7.96 -4.20 1.79
N ALA A 102 6.78 -4.15 2.41
CA ALA A 102 5.51 -4.37 1.71
C ALA A 102 5.22 -3.27 0.66
N LEU A 103 5.59 -2.02 0.94
CA LEU A 103 5.26 -0.88 0.07
C LEU A 103 6.28 -0.68 -1.07
N LEU A 104 7.57 -0.91 -0.83
CA LEU A 104 8.64 -0.76 -1.84
C LEU A 104 8.55 -1.77 -2.99
N VAL A 105 7.73 -2.80 -2.85
CA VAL A 105 7.33 -3.71 -3.93
C VAL A 105 6.71 -2.96 -5.12
N ASN A 106 6.03 -1.84 -4.86
CA ASN A 106 5.42 -1.03 -5.91
C ASN A 106 6.47 -0.19 -6.65
N PRO A 107 6.65 -0.36 -7.98
CA PRO A 107 7.65 0.39 -8.74
C PRO A 107 7.37 1.90 -8.83
N TYR A 108 6.18 2.38 -8.48
CA TYR A 108 5.87 3.81 -8.43
C TYR A 108 6.35 4.49 -7.13
N ILE A 109 6.65 3.70 -6.08
CA ILE A 109 7.19 4.16 -4.81
C ILE A 109 8.72 4.07 -4.87
N ILE A 110 9.40 5.16 -4.54
CA ILE A 110 10.85 5.31 -4.55
C ILE A 110 11.41 5.11 -3.15
N ASN A 111 10.76 5.72 -2.16
CA ASN A 111 11.14 5.60 -0.75
C ASN A 111 9.92 5.62 0.16
N VAL A 112 10.08 5.03 1.33
CA VAL A 112 9.12 5.04 2.44
C VAL A 112 9.88 5.45 3.69
N ASP A 113 9.49 6.57 4.26
CA ASP A 113 10.09 7.12 5.48
C ASP A 113 9.06 7.13 6.61
N ALA A 114 9.50 6.80 7.83
CA ALA A 114 8.67 6.89 9.02
C ALA A 114 8.63 8.35 9.48
N VAL A 115 7.44 8.93 9.55
CA VAL A 115 7.25 10.28 10.11
C VAL A 115 7.02 10.19 11.61
N ASN A 116 6.15 9.29 12.04
CA ASN A 116 5.80 9.13 13.44
C ASN A 116 5.17 7.77 13.73
N VAL A 117 5.33 7.30 14.96
CA VAL A 117 4.61 6.13 15.47
C VAL A 117 3.90 6.55 16.75
N ILE A 118 2.57 6.56 16.72
CA ILE A 118 1.74 6.92 17.86
C ILE A 118 1.13 5.63 18.41
N GLN A 119 1.36 5.36 19.69
CA GLN A 119 0.71 4.24 20.37
C GLN A 119 -0.27 4.77 21.39
N GLU A 120 -1.55 4.47 21.19
CA GLU A 120 -2.62 4.77 22.13
C GLU A 120 -3.20 3.46 22.67
N HIS A 121 -2.84 3.11 23.90
CA HIS A 121 -3.17 1.83 24.54
C HIS A 121 -2.71 0.62 23.71
N LYS A 122 -3.64 0.01 22.97
CA LYS A 122 -3.43 -1.17 22.13
C LYS A 122 -3.43 -0.84 20.63
N ILE A 123 -3.68 0.42 20.27
CA ILE A 123 -3.74 0.88 18.89
C ILE A 123 -2.37 1.48 18.55
N ILE A 124 -1.82 1.07 17.41
CA ILE A 124 -0.58 1.64 16.86
C ILE A 124 -0.96 2.36 15.57
N THR A 125 -0.59 3.63 15.47
CA THR A 125 -0.80 4.45 14.28
C THR A 125 0.57 4.80 13.70
N LEU A 126 0.85 4.30 12.50
CA LEU A 126 2.04 4.62 11.73
C LEU A 126 1.75 5.77 10.78
N GLN A 127 2.46 6.88 10.94
CA GLN A 127 2.47 7.97 9.98
C GLN A 127 3.69 7.79 9.08
N ILE A 128 3.44 7.58 7.80
CA ILE A 128 4.49 7.32 6.80
C ILE A 128 4.48 8.39 5.72
N GLU A 129 5.65 8.74 5.23
CA GLU A 129 5.83 9.58 4.07
C GLU A 129 6.36 8.74 2.91
N LEU A 130 5.72 8.88 1.76
CA LEU A 130 6.06 8.18 0.53
C LEU A 130 6.68 9.15 -0.46
N GLN A 131 7.87 8.82 -0.94
CA GLN A 131 8.43 9.45 -2.11
C GLN A 131 8.03 8.62 -3.32
N THR A 132 7.32 9.23 -4.27
CA THR A 132 6.85 8.55 -5.48
C THR A 132 7.44 9.19 -6.73
N ILE A 133 7.34 8.52 -7.88
CA ILE A 133 7.75 9.10 -9.16
C ILE A 133 6.95 10.36 -9.55
N TYR A 134 5.82 10.62 -8.89
CA TYR A 134 4.96 11.78 -9.11
C TYR A 134 5.18 12.90 -8.08
N GLY A 135 6.12 12.74 -7.14
CA GLY A 135 6.40 13.68 -6.05
C GLY A 135 6.09 13.12 -4.65
N PRO A 136 6.32 13.91 -3.59
CA PRO A 136 6.08 13.48 -2.21
C PRO A 136 4.59 13.30 -1.91
N ASN A 137 4.25 12.33 -1.06
CA ASN A 137 2.90 12.04 -0.62
C ASN A 137 2.90 11.48 0.81
N THR A 138 2.18 12.12 1.73
CA THR A 138 2.09 11.69 3.13
C THR A 138 0.83 10.85 3.34
N ILE A 139 0.97 9.69 4.01
CA ILE A 139 -0.15 8.78 4.32
C ILE A 139 -0.09 8.37 5.79
N GLY A 140 -1.19 8.53 6.52
CA GLY A 140 -1.36 7.95 7.85
C GLY A 140 -2.07 6.60 7.76
N VAL A 141 -1.55 5.59 8.45
CA VAL A 141 -2.14 4.25 8.49
C VAL A 141 -2.22 3.76 9.94
N GLU A 142 -3.40 3.30 10.34
CA GLU A 142 -3.62 2.59 11.59
C GLU A 142 -3.33 1.09 11.37
N VAL A 143 -2.51 0.48 12.22
CA VAL A 143 -1.99 -0.88 12.08
C VAL A 143 -2.25 -1.74 13.31
#